data_AF-A0A7W8VFL6-F1
#
_entry.id   AF-A0A7W8VFL6-F1
#
_cell.length_a   1.000
_cell.length_b   1.000
_cell.length_c   1.000
_cell.angle_alpha   90.00
_cell.angle_beta   90.00
_cell.angle_gamma   90.00
#
_symmetry.space_group_name_H-M   'P 1'
#
loop_
_entity.id
_entity.type
_entity.pdbx_description
1 polymer ?
#
loop_
_entity_poly.entity_id
_entity_poly.type
_entity_poly.pdbx_seq_one_letter_code
_entity_poly.pdbx_strand_id
1 'polypeptide(L)'
;MAVETDPRFRGDLERLAADAGLCDFDALMEYDGYFDELPLFATFSAVAFLDGLEPRERDRVLVRAAVAHLGRILGHAERHYADREPDFFCAVTVTGWDLLAEGDPLVPRFWRANPSRGVFDHLELAPPAGAGSRRVADFLDRDPDYLLNDDIVPEAGGRRLERVFVQHIGHPVPRTGIGADSGAR
;
A
#
# COMPACT_ATOMS: atom_id res chain seq x y z
N MET A 1 12.45 -7.98 8.57
CA MET A 1 11.98 -9.37 8.79
C MET A 1 10.74 -9.47 7.92
N ALA A 2 10.71 -10.30 6.88
CA ALA A 2 9.65 -10.20 5.86
C ALA A 2 8.25 -10.15 6.50
N VAL A 3 7.45 -9.15 6.10
CA VAL A 3 6.06 -9.04 6.55
C VAL A 3 5.28 -10.23 6.01
N GLU A 4 4.71 -11.03 6.91
CA GLU A 4 3.95 -12.23 6.58
C GLU A 4 2.45 -12.06 6.86
N THR A 5 1.66 -12.71 6.01
CA THR A 5 0.22 -12.93 6.21
C THR A 5 -0.03 -13.82 7.42
N ASP A 6 -0.99 -13.44 8.26
CA ASP A 6 -1.38 -14.25 9.42
C ASP A 6 -1.84 -15.65 8.98
N PRO A 7 -1.20 -16.74 9.46
CA PRO A 7 -1.50 -18.09 9.01
C PRO A 7 -2.92 -18.54 9.38
N ARG A 8 -3.56 -17.95 10.41
CA ARG A 8 -4.93 -18.28 10.83
C ARG A 8 -5.95 -17.97 9.74
N PHE A 9 -5.67 -16.95 8.93
CA PHE A 9 -6.61 -16.38 7.96
C PHE A 9 -6.10 -16.43 6.52
N ARG A 10 -5.01 -17.15 6.27
CA ARG A 10 -4.31 -17.15 4.96
C ARG A 10 -5.25 -17.42 3.79
N GLY A 11 -6.07 -18.47 3.88
CA GLY A 11 -6.97 -18.85 2.79
C GLY A 11 -8.09 -17.84 2.51
N ASP A 12 -8.56 -17.11 3.52
CA ASP A 12 -9.56 -16.05 3.34
C ASP A 12 -8.91 -14.77 2.79
N LEU A 13 -7.72 -14.42 3.26
CA LEU A 13 -6.95 -13.27 2.76
C LEU A 13 -6.47 -13.47 1.32
N GLU A 14 -6.09 -14.69 0.93
CA GLU A 14 -5.76 -15.03 -0.46
C GLU A 14 -6.99 -14.92 -1.37
N ARG A 15 -8.17 -15.29 -0.87
CA ARG A 15 -9.43 -15.13 -1.59
C ARG A 15 -9.79 -13.67 -1.79
N LEU A 16 -9.64 -12.83 -0.75
CA LEU A 16 -9.81 -11.38 -0.87
C LEU A 16 -8.92 -10.78 -1.96
N ALA A 17 -7.63 -11.12 -1.96
CA ALA A 17 -6.70 -10.65 -2.98
C ALA A 17 -7.11 -11.12 -4.39
N ALA A 18 -7.58 -12.36 -4.53
CA ALA A 18 -8.04 -12.89 -5.80
C ALA A 18 -9.32 -12.17 -6.30
N ASP A 19 -10.30 -11.98 -5.43
CA ASP A 19 -11.57 -11.29 -5.74
C ASP A 19 -11.35 -9.81 -6.11
N ALA A 20 -10.32 -9.18 -5.52
CA ALA A 20 -9.88 -7.83 -5.86
C ALA A 20 -9.02 -7.75 -7.15
N GLY A 21 -8.77 -8.87 -7.84
CA GLY A 21 -7.95 -8.92 -9.05
C GLY A 21 -6.45 -8.73 -8.80
N LEU A 22 -5.99 -8.88 -7.55
CA LEU A 22 -4.59 -8.64 -7.16
C LEU A 22 -3.68 -9.88 -7.34
N CYS A 23 -4.24 -11.02 -7.72
CA CYS A 23 -3.49 -12.28 -7.89
C CYS A 23 -3.05 -12.54 -9.34
N ASP A 24 -3.59 -11.81 -10.32
CA ASP A 24 -3.12 -11.86 -11.71
C ASP A 24 -1.96 -10.87 -11.89
N PHE A 25 -0.76 -11.31 -11.51
CA PHE A 25 0.41 -10.42 -11.51
C PHE A 25 0.83 -9.98 -12.93
N ASP A 26 0.61 -10.81 -13.94
CA ASP A 26 0.92 -10.43 -15.32
C ASP A 26 -0.04 -9.34 -15.79
N ALA A 27 -1.35 -9.47 -15.54
CA ALA A 27 -2.31 -8.40 -15.82
C ALA A 27 -2.01 -7.12 -15.04
N LEU A 28 -1.45 -7.23 -13.83
CA LEU A 28 -1.00 -6.06 -13.07
C LEU A 28 0.18 -5.33 -13.74
N MET A 29 1.10 -6.07 -14.37
CA MET A 29 2.25 -5.51 -15.10
C MET A 29 1.89 -5.06 -16.52
N GLU A 30 0.86 -5.62 -17.15
CA GLU A 30 0.48 -5.30 -18.53
C GLU A 30 -0.59 -4.21 -18.63
N TYR A 31 -1.07 -3.71 -17.49
CA TYR A 31 -2.04 -2.63 -17.43
C TYR A 31 -1.56 -1.39 -18.19
N ASP A 32 -2.40 -0.92 -19.11
CA ASP A 32 -2.16 0.24 -19.95
C ASP A 32 -2.87 1.51 -19.46
N GLY A 33 -3.55 1.42 -18.30
CA GLY A 33 -4.21 2.55 -17.70
C GLY A 33 -3.25 3.45 -16.94
N TYR A 34 -3.63 4.73 -16.83
CA TYR A 34 -2.79 5.77 -16.22
C TYR A 34 -2.51 5.53 -14.73
N PHE A 35 -3.52 5.08 -13.97
CA PHE A 35 -3.46 4.91 -12.52
C PHE A 35 -4.67 4.10 -12.04
N ASP A 36 -4.45 3.26 -11.02
CA ASP A 36 -5.51 2.49 -10.39
C ASP A 36 -5.33 2.42 -8.86
N GLU A 37 -6.45 2.33 -8.15
CA GLU A 37 -6.51 2.16 -6.71
C GLU A 37 -7.45 0.99 -6.36
N LEU A 38 -6.84 -0.16 -6.07
CA LEU A 38 -7.56 -1.42 -5.84
C LEU A 38 -7.65 -1.70 -4.34
N PRO A 39 -8.84 -1.68 -3.70
CA PRO A 39 -8.94 -2.02 -2.30
C PRO A 39 -8.69 -3.52 -2.08
N LEU A 40 -8.08 -3.89 -0.95
CA LEU A 40 -7.92 -5.31 -0.58
C LEU A 40 -9.28 -6.01 -0.44
N PHE A 41 -10.32 -5.27 -0.04
CA PHE A 41 -11.68 -5.75 0.06
C PHE A 41 -12.67 -4.63 -0.29
N ALA A 42 -13.79 -4.97 -0.94
CA ALA A 42 -14.79 -3.99 -1.37
C ALA A 42 -15.89 -3.71 -0.34
N THR A 43 -16.17 -4.65 0.55
CA THR A 43 -17.26 -4.57 1.53
C THR A 43 -16.82 -5.06 2.90
N PHE A 44 -17.43 -4.56 3.97
CA PHE A 44 -17.14 -5.06 5.33
C PHE A 44 -17.55 -6.53 5.52
N SER A 45 -18.58 -6.99 4.81
CA SER A 45 -18.94 -8.41 4.80
C SER A 45 -17.84 -9.31 4.26
N ALA A 46 -16.98 -8.81 3.37
CA ALA A 46 -15.86 -9.58 2.82
C ALA A 46 -14.80 -9.89 3.90
N VAL A 47 -14.70 -9.06 4.95
CA VAL A 47 -13.76 -9.25 6.07
C VAL A 47 -14.41 -9.77 7.34
N ALA A 48 -15.67 -10.23 7.27
CA ALA A 48 -16.42 -10.72 8.43
C ALA A 48 -15.79 -11.95 9.12
N PHE A 49 -14.90 -12.68 8.42
CA PHE A 49 -14.12 -13.76 9.04
C PHE A 49 -13.17 -13.26 10.15
N LEU A 50 -12.96 -11.94 10.27
CA LEU A 50 -12.18 -11.30 11.32
C LEU A 50 -13.04 -10.76 12.48
N ASP A 51 -14.37 -10.92 12.47
CA ASP A 51 -15.28 -10.30 13.46
C ASP A 51 -15.03 -10.75 14.91
N GLY A 52 -14.35 -11.89 15.10
CA GLY A 52 -13.94 -12.37 16.43
C GLY A 52 -12.68 -11.70 17.00
N LEU A 53 -12.02 -10.82 16.25
CA LEU A 53 -10.80 -10.13 16.67
C LEU A 53 -11.10 -8.76 17.26
N GLU A 54 -10.27 -8.34 18.21
CA GLU A 54 -10.25 -6.95 18.66
C GLU A 54 -9.93 -6.00 17.49
N PRO A 55 -10.52 -4.79 17.43
CA PRO A 55 -10.38 -3.89 16.27
C PRO A 55 -8.93 -3.64 15.85
N ARG A 56 -8.03 -3.46 16.83
CA ARG A 56 -6.59 -3.24 16.56
C ARG A 56 -5.90 -4.48 15.98
N GLU A 57 -6.30 -5.69 16.41
CA GLU A 57 -5.75 -6.93 15.86
C GLU A 57 -6.27 -7.18 14.44
N ARG A 58 -7.56 -6.93 14.19
CA ARG A 58 -8.16 -6.97 12.85
C ARG A 58 -7.43 -6.05 11.88
N ASP A 59 -7.22 -4.79 12.24
CA ASP A 59 -6.49 -3.83 11.41
C ASP A 59 -5.05 -4.28 11.14
N ARG A 60 -4.38 -4.83 12.17
CA ARG A 60 -3.04 -5.41 12.02
C ARG A 60 -3.03 -6.53 10.99
N VAL A 61 -4.00 -7.46 11.05
CA VAL A 61 -4.10 -8.58 10.10
C VAL A 61 -4.28 -8.07 8.68
N LEU A 62 -5.20 -7.12 8.46
CA LEU A 62 -5.49 -6.56 7.13
C LEU A 62 -4.28 -5.82 6.54
N VAL A 63 -3.67 -4.92 7.33
CA VAL A 63 -2.50 -4.14 6.87
C VAL A 63 -1.33 -5.05 6.56
N ARG A 64 -1.02 -6.02 7.42
CA ARG A 64 0.08 -6.97 7.17
C ARG A 64 -0.18 -7.85 5.95
N ALA A 65 -1.42 -8.31 5.76
CA ALA A 65 -1.77 -9.10 4.59
C ALA A 65 -1.57 -8.31 3.29
N ALA A 66 -2.00 -7.05 3.26
CA ALA A 66 -1.79 -6.17 2.12
C ALA A 66 -0.30 -5.97 1.81
N VAL A 67 0.52 -5.68 2.84
CA VAL A 67 1.96 -5.42 2.69
C VAL A 67 2.73 -6.70 2.32
N ALA A 68 2.37 -7.85 2.87
CA ALA A 68 2.91 -9.13 2.45
C ALA A 68 2.60 -9.41 0.96
N HIS A 69 1.38 -9.08 0.52
CA HIS A 69 0.98 -9.24 -0.87
C HIS A 69 1.67 -8.24 -1.81
N LEU A 70 1.92 -7.00 -1.35
CA LEU A 70 2.75 -6.03 -2.07
C LEU A 70 4.14 -6.61 -2.37
N GLY A 71 4.79 -7.25 -1.39
CA GLY A 71 6.07 -7.92 -1.61
C GLY A 71 6.02 -8.99 -2.72
N ARG A 72 4.91 -9.72 -2.86
CA ARG A 72 4.71 -10.69 -3.94
C ARG A 72 4.57 -10.02 -5.31
N ILE A 73 3.82 -8.92 -5.38
CA ILE A 73 3.66 -8.11 -6.60
C ILE A 73 5.01 -7.55 -7.04
N LEU A 74 5.75 -6.93 -6.13
CA LEU A 74 7.06 -6.34 -6.44
C LEU A 74 8.09 -7.40 -6.84
N GLY A 75 8.12 -8.53 -6.14
CA GLY A 75 8.98 -9.65 -6.53
C GLY A 75 8.63 -10.23 -7.90
N HIS A 76 7.36 -10.16 -8.32
CA HIS A 76 6.96 -10.49 -9.69
C HIS A 76 7.41 -9.44 -10.70
N ALA A 77 7.21 -8.16 -10.40
CA ALA A 77 7.66 -7.05 -11.24
C ALA A 77 9.16 -7.12 -11.53
N GLU A 78 9.98 -7.37 -10.51
CA GLU A 78 11.44 -7.54 -10.65
C GLU A 78 11.80 -8.66 -11.64
N ARG A 79 11.08 -9.79 -11.61
CA ARG A 79 11.29 -10.88 -12.57
C ARG A 79 10.74 -10.56 -13.96
N HIS A 80 9.60 -9.88 -14.04
CA HIS A 80 8.92 -9.55 -15.29
C HIS A 80 9.73 -8.54 -16.11
N TYR A 81 10.27 -7.49 -15.47
CA TYR A 81 11.07 -6.49 -16.16
C TYR A 81 12.56 -6.87 -16.26
N ALA A 82 13.08 -7.70 -15.34
CA ALA A 82 14.46 -8.20 -15.34
C ALA A 82 15.50 -7.10 -15.62
N ASP A 83 16.16 -7.14 -16.78
CA ASP A 83 17.23 -6.20 -17.19
C ASP A 83 16.70 -4.85 -17.74
N ARG A 84 15.38 -4.65 -17.79
CA ARG A 84 14.76 -3.41 -18.28
C ARG A 84 14.53 -2.47 -17.11
N GLU A 85 14.75 -1.18 -17.31
CA GLU A 85 14.34 -0.17 -16.33
C GLU A 85 12.80 -0.17 -16.22
N PRO A 86 12.23 -0.63 -15.09
CA PRO A 86 10.79 -0.74 -14.96
C PRO A 86 10.19 0.65 -14.84
N ASP A 87 9.15 0.93 -15.62
CA ASP A 87 8.30 2.10 -15.44
C ASP A 87 7.03 1.71 -14.67
N PHE A 88 7.18 0.90 -13.63
CA PHE A 88 6.09 0.36 -12.83
C PHE A 88 6.20 0.85 -11.39
N PHE A 89 5.07 1.23 -10.81
CA PHE A 89 4.97 1.56 -9.39
C PHE A 89 3.82 0.79 -8.77
N CYS A 90 4.04 0.28 -7.56
CA CYS A 90 2.97 -0.18 -6.70
C CYS A 90 3.30 0.09 -5.23
N ALA A 91 2.30 0.52 -4.47
CA ALA A 91 2.37 0.72 -3.03
C ALA A 91 1.06 0.35 -2.36
N VAL A 92 1.11 0.13 -1.05
CA VAL A 92 -0.11 0.02 -0.24
C VAL A 92 -0.42 1.38 0.37
N THR A 93 -1.67 1.82 0.26
CA THR A 93 -2.18 2.95 1.04
C THR A 93 -3.16 2.45 2.09
N VAL A 94 -3.15 3.06 3.27
CA VAL A 94 -4.08 2.73 4.35
C VAL A 94 -5.01 3.91 4.58
N THR A 95 -6.32 3.65 4.52
CA THR A 95 -7.41 4.64 4.63
C THR A 95 -8.44 4.21 5.68
N GLY A 96 -9.51 5.00 5.85
CA GLY A 96 -10.62 4.66 6.76
C GLY A 96 -10.44 5.18 8.18
N TRP A 97 -9.55 6.15 8.39
CA TRP A 97 -9.22 6.71 9.71
C TRP A 97 -10.44 7.28 10.44
N ASP A 98 -11.33 7.94 9.70
CA ASP A 98 -12.47 8.66 10.25
C ASP A 98 -13.58 7.72 10.76
N LEU A 99 -13.61 6.48 10.24
CA LEU A 99 -14.63 5.47 10.58
C LEU A 99 -14.19 4.55 11.73
N LEU A 100 -12.94 4.68 12.21
CA LEU A 100 -12.42 3.87 13.31
C LEU A 100 -13.23 4.02 14.60
N ALA A 101 -13.79 5.21 14.85
CA ALA A 101 -14.63 5.46 16.03
C ALA A 101 -15.97 4.72 15.96
N GLU A 102 -16.42 4.37 14.76
CA GLU A 102 -17.64 3.60 14.50
C GLU A 102 -17.39 2.08 14.56
N GLY A 103 -16.11 1.68 14.70
CA GLY A 103 -15.70 0.28 14.75
C GLY A 103 -15.37 -0.32 13.39
N ASP A 104 -15.35 0.49 12.32
CA ASP A 104 -14.99 0.03 10.98
C ASP A 104 -13.49 -0.27 10.87
N PRO A 105 -13.10 -1.27 10.04
CA PRO A 105 -11.69 -1.59 9.83
C PRO A 105 -10.98 -0.52 9.00
N LEU A 106 -9.66 -0.43 9.18
CA LEU A 106 -8.82 0.23 8.19
C LEU A 106 -8.94 -0.48 6.83
N VAL A 107 -8.82 0.30 5.76
CA VAL A 107 -8.92 -0.20 4.38
C VAL A 107 -7.57 -0.05 3.69
N PRO A 108 -6.75 -1.12 3.62
CA PRO A 108 -5.59 -1.18 2.76
C PRO A 108 -6.01 -1.21 1.28
N ARG A 109 -5.31 -0.46 0.44
CA ARG A 109 -5.53 -0.36 -1.00
C ARG A 109 -4.19 -0.46 -1.71
N PHE A 110 -4.19 -0.93 -2.95
CA PHE A 110 -3.03 -1.02 -3.82
C PHE A 110 -3.11 0.11 -4.84
N TRP A 111 -2.22 1.08 -4.67
CA TRP A 111 -1.96 2.08 -5.69
C TRP A 111 -1.01 1.48 -6.70
N ARG A 112 -1.32 1.61 -7.99
CA ARG A 112 -0.43 1.16 -9.05
C ARG A 112 -0.49 2.07 -10.28
N ALA A 113 0.61 2.08 -11.02
CA ALA A 113 0.69 2.73 -12.33
C ALA A 113 1.71 2.01 -13.21
N ASN A 114 1.40 1.89 -14.50
CA ASN A 114 2.32 1.48 -15.54
C ASN A 114 1.91 2.12 -16.90
N PRO A 115 2.68 3.06 -17.47
CA PRO A 115 3.89 3.64 -16.91
C PRO A 115 3.61 4.48 -15.65
N SER A 116 4.57 4.59 -14.75
CA SER A 116 4.48 5.29 -13.46
C SER A 116 5.09 6.69 -13.45
N ARG A 117 6.05 6.97 -14.35
CA ARG A 117 6.73 8.27 -14.43
C ARG A 117 5.74 9.38 -14.72
N GLY A 118 5.82 10.46 -13.94
CA GLY A 118 4.96 11.64 -14.08
C GLY A 118 3.57 11.49 -13.46
N VAL A 119 3.12 10.26 -13.18
CA VAL A 119 1.78 10.00 -12.63
C VAL A 119 1.62 10.63 -11.24
N PHE A 120 2.67 10.55 -10.41
CA PHE A 120 2.63 10.95 -9.00
C PHE A 120 3.36 12.27 -8.70
N ASP A 121 3.66 13.09 -9.72
CA ASP A 121 4.40 14.36 -9.52
C ASP A 121 3.64 15.39 -8.67
N HIS A 122 2.32 15.27 -8.62
CA HIS A 122 1.45 16.10 -7.81
C HIS A 122 1.37 15.64 -6.34
N LEU A 123 1.98 14.49 -5.99
CA LEU A 123 1.84 13.87 -4.69
C LEU A 123 2.80 14.52 -3.68
N GLU A 124 2.24 15.30 -2.75
CA GLU A 124 2.99 15.96 -1.68
C GLU A 124 3.00 15.11 -0.39
N LEU A 125 3.82 14.07 -0.39
CA LEU A 125 3.97 13.19 0.77
C LEU A 125 4.77 13.83 1.92
N ALA A 126 4.19 13.85 3.11
CA ALA A 126 4.84 14.28 4.33
C ALA A 126 5.59 13.11 5.00
N PRO A 127 6.72 13.38 5.67
CA PRO A 127 7.37 12.38 6.54
C PRO A 127 6.40 11.81 7.58
N PRO A 128 6.60 10.57 8.04
CA PRO A 128 5.68 9.90 8.97
C PRO A 128 5.74 10.56 10.35
N ALA A 129 4.74 11.38 10.66
CA ALA A 129 4.70 12.16 11.91
C ALA A 129 3.38 11.95 12.69
N GLY A 130 2.33 11.51 12.00
CA GLY A 130 0.99 11.36 12.54
C GLY A 130 0.77 10.09 13.40
N ALA A 131 -0.41 10.02 14.01
CA ALA A 131 -0.85 8.81 14.71
C ALA A 131 -1.10 7.63 13.75
N GLY A 132 -1.51 7.91 12.51
CA GLY A 132 -1.74 6.91 11.47
C GLY A 132 -0.46 6.17 11.08
N SER A 133 0.57 6.89 10.63
CA SER A 133 1.87 6.28 10.29
C SER A 133 2.52 5.56 11.48
N ARG A 134 2.44 6.11 12.70
CA ARG A 134 2.88 5.38 13.91
C ARG A 134 2.16 4.06 14.09
N ARG A 135 0.84 4.04 13.91
CA ARG A 135 0.03 2.81 14.04
C ARG A 135 0.37 1.80 12.95
N VAL A 136 0.52 2.22 11.70
CA VAL A 136 0.92 1.35 10.60
C VAL A 136 2.33 0.80 10.83
N ALA A 137 3.27 1.63 11.29
CA ALA A 137 4.60 1.19 11.68
C ALA A 137 4.54 0.10 12.76
N ASP A 138 3.71 0.27 13.79
CA ASP A 138 3.53 -0.74 14.84
C ASP A 138 2.94 -2.06 14.28
N PHE A 139 2.00 -2.00 13.33
CA PHE A 139 1.45 -3.21 12.69
C PHE A 139 2.47 -3.98 11.86
N LEU A 140 3.41 -3.26 11.26
CA LEU A 140 4.52 -3.81 10.48
C LEU A 140 5.75 -4.10 11.35
N ASP A 141 5.63 -4.06 12.68
CA ASP A 141 6.74 -4.24 13.62
C ASP A 141 7.96 -3.34 13.33
N ARG A 142 7.70 -2.18 12.70
CA ARG A 142 8.69 -1.19 12.24
C ARG A 142 9.74 -1.80 11.32
N ASP A 143 9.32 -2.71 10.44
CA ASP A 143 10.20 -3.36 9.46
C ASP A 143 10.90 -2.31 8.58
N PRO A 144 12.25 -2.23 8.60
CA PRO A 144 13.00 -1.17 7.90
C PRO A 144 12.95 -1.26 6.38
N ASP A 145 12.45 -2.37 5.83
CA ASP A 145 12.26 -2.56 4.38
C ASP A 145 11.09 -1.73 3.82
N TYR A 146 10.31 -1.09 4.69
CA TYR A 146 9.17 -0.26 4.29
C TYR A 146 9.32 1.21 4.71
N LEU A 147 9.11 2.10 3.73
CA LEU A 147 8.99 3.53 3.93
C LEU A 147 7.54 3.92 4.15
N LEU A 148 7.29 4.70 5.20
CA LEU A 148 5.98 5.26 5.49
C LEU A 148 5.95 6.75 5.18
N ASN A 149 4.88 7.22 4.56
CA ASN A 149 4.64 8.64 4.37
C ASN A 149 3.16 8.97 4.63
N ASP A 150 2.90 10.14 5.18
CA ASP A 150 1.55 10.64 5.43
C ASP A 150 1.11 11.50 4.22
N ASP A 151 -0.06 11.20 3.67
CA ASP A 151 -0.76 12.06 2.71
C ASP A 151 -1.78 12.89 3.48
N ILE A 152 -1.50 14.18 3.59
CA ILE A 152 -2.22 15.11 4.46
C ILE A 152 -2.88 16.18 3.62
N VAL A 153 -4.20 16.12 3.51
CA VAL A 153 -5.01 17.00 2.68
C VAL A 153 -5.60 18.17 3.48
N PRO A 154 -5.84 19.33 2.86
CA PRO A 154 -6.59 20.41 3.49
C PRO A 154 -8.03 20.00 3.81
N GLU A 155 -8.55 20.41 4.96
CA GLU A 155 -9.94 20.22 5.36
C GLU A 155 -10.48 21.50 6.03
N ALA A 156 -11.80 21.69 6.05
CA ALA A 156 -12.42 22.82 6.73
C ALA A 156 -11.96 22.89 8.21
N GLY A 157 -11.14 23.89 8.54
CA GLY A 157 -10.62 24.09 9.89
C GLY A 157 -9.26 23.44 10.18
N GLY A 158 -8.58 22.85 9.18
CA GLY A 158 -7.23 22.32 9.39
C GLY A 158 -6.69 21.43 8.29
N ARG A 159 -6.04 20.35 8.71
CA ARG A 159 -5.44 19.33 7.84
C ARG A 159 -5.88 17.96 8.33
N ARG A 160 -6.29 17.09 7.41
CA ARG A 160 -6.71 15.71 7.69
C ARG A 160 -5.69 14.73 7.12
N LEU A 161 -5.42 13.66 7.86
CA LEU A 161 -4.70 12.51 7.33
C LEU A 161 -5.65 11.76 6.38
N GLU A 162 -5.41 11.85 5.09
CA GLU A 162 -6.20 11.14 4.08
C GLU A 162 -5.77 9.67 4.05
N ARG A 163 -4.46 9.42 3.98
CA ARG A 163 -3.90 8.07 3.88
C ARG A 163 -2.46 7.99 4.38
N VAL A 164 -2.06 6.78 4.75
CA VAL A 164 -0.65 6.44 5.00
C VAL A 164 -0.18 5.59 3.82
N PHE A 165 0.88 6.03 3.14
CA PHE A 165 1.58 5.25 2.13
C PHE A 165 2.55 4.28 2.80
N VAL A 166 2.55 3.04 2.34
CA VAL A 166 3.52 1.98 2.67
C VAL A 166 4.19 1.56 1.37
N GLN A 167 5.48 1.86 1.25
CA GLN A 167 6.28 1.59 0.07
C GLN A 167 7.44 0.68 0.44
N HIS A 168 7.84 -0.23 -0.44
CA HIS A 168 9.10 -0.93 -0.25
C HIS A 168 10.27 0.03 -0.52
N ILE A 169 11.36 -0.04 0.24
CA ILE A 169 12.53 0.86 0.10
C ILE A 169 13.14 0.84 -1.32
N GLY A 170 13.05 -0.31 -2.00
CA GLY A 170 13.53 -0.49 -3.38
C GLY A 170 12.58 0.03 -4.47
N HIS A 171 11.34 0.38 -4.10
CA HIS A 171 10.28 0.82 -5.01
C HIS A 171 9.53 2.05 -4.43
N PRO A 172 10.22 3.18 -4.16
CA PRO A 172 9.57 4.38 -3.65
C PRO A 172 8.68 5.04 -4.73
N VAL A 173 7.82 5.98 -4.33
CA VAL A 173 7.05 6.81 -5.27
C VAL A 173 8.01 7.45 -6.28
N PRO A 174 7.84 7.21 -7.58
CA PRO A 174 8.69 7.80 -8.59
C PRO A 174 8.43 9.31 -8.64
N ARG A 175 9.50 10.09 -8.59
CA ARG A 175 9.47 11.53 -8.83
C ARG A 175 10.06 11.79 -10.21
N THR A 176 9.41 12.61 -11.04
CA THR A 176 10.16 13.18 -12.18
C THR A 176 11.31 14.01 -11.64
N GLY A 177 12.51 13.75 -12.17
CA GLY A 177 13.75 14.25 -11.60
C GLY A 177 13.80 15.77 -11.53
N ILE A 178 13.97 16.29 -10.31
CA ILE A 178 15.07 17.21 -10.06
C ILE A 178 16.20 16.34 -9.51
N GLY A 179 17.11 15.90 -10.40
CA GLY A 179 18.34 15.20 -10.02
C GLY A 179 18.54 13.80 -10.59
N ALA A 180 18.29 13.59 -11.89
CA ALA A 180 18.97 12.54 -12.64
C ALA A 180 20.00 13.17 -13.60
N ASP A 181 20.79 14.11 -13.08
CA ASP A 181 22.09 14.45 -13.66
C ASP A 181 22.96 15.19 -12.65
N SER A 182 24.28 15.07 -12.82
CA SER A 182 25.38 15.67 -12.04
C SER A 182 25.79 14.99 -10.72
N GLY A 183 26.51 13.87 -10.87
CA GLY A 183 27.32 13.24 -9.82
C GLY A 183 28.64 12.65 -10.35
N ALA A 184 29.44 13.50 -11.00
CA ALA A 184 30.90 13.45 -11.20
C ALA A 184 31.58 12.26 -11.91
N ARG A 185 32.32 12.66 -12.96
CA ARG A 185 33.52 12.01 -13.48
C ARG A 185 34.63 11.90 -12.42
#